data_AF-A0A2A4M8X6-F1
#
_entry.id   AF-A0A2A4M8X6-F1
#
_cell.length_a   1.000
_cell.length_b   1.000
_cell.length_c   1.000
_cell.angle_alpha   90.00
_cell.angle_beta   90.00
_cell.angle_gamma   90.00
#
_symmetry.space_group_name_H-M   'P 1'
#
loop_
_entity.id
_entity.type
_entity.pdbx_description
1 polymer ?
#
loop_
_entity_poly.entity_id
_entity_poly.type
_entity_poly.pdbx_seq_one_letter_code
_entity_poly.pdbx_strand_id
1 'polypeptide(L)' 'MITTLPILSILIWLPIFMGTILTLVPCNNKQRYYGIITTAITLLFAAYLWQGFDNSVATMQYIEQHSWLPNLGI' A
#
# COMPACT_ATOMS: atom_id res chain seq x y z
N MET A 1 -18.47 4.50 5.04
CA MET A 1 -18.33 3.03 5.10
C MET A 1 -16.97 2.51 4.57
N ILE A 2 -16.00 3.37 4.19
CA ILE A 2 -14.61 2.96 3.83
C ILE A 2 -13.60 3.46 4.90
N THR A 3 -14.04 4.27 5.86
CA THR A 3 -13.23 4.85 6.94
C THR A 3 -12.66 3.83 7.93
N THR A 4 -12.99 2.55 7.79
CA THR A 4 -12.48 1.46 8.65
C THR A 4 -11.42 0.59 7.96
N LEU A 5 -11.16 0.81 6.66
CA LEU A 5 -10.16 0.05 5.93
C LEU A 5 -8.80 0.75 6.03
N PRO A 6 -7.72 0.07 6.47
CA PRO A 6 -6.40 0.66 6.62
C PRO A 6 -5.71 0.80 5.26
N ILE A 7 -6.18 1.78 4.47
CA ILE A 7 -5.78 2.01 3.08
C ILE A 7 -4.30 2.35 2.95
N LEU A 8 -3.74 3.10 3.91
CA LEU A 8 -2.33 3.46 3.92
C LEU A 8 -1.46 2.22 4.18
N SER A 9 -1.84 1.38 5.14
CA SER A 9 -1.16 0.11 5.43
C SER A 9 -1.25 -0.84 4.23
N ILE A 10 -2.41 -0.93 3.57
CA ILE A 10 -2.55 -1.73 2.35
C ILE A 10 -1.61 -1.22 1.26
N LEU A 11 -1.52 0.08 1.05
CA LEU A 11 -0.63 0.67 0.05
C LEU A 11 0.85 0.35 0.31
N ILE A 12 1.25 0.28 1.59
CA ILE A 12 2.62 -0.08 2.01
C ILE A 12 2.87 -1.59 1.83
N TRP A 13 1.94 -2.44 2.28
CA TRP A 13 2.13 -3.89 2.30
C TRP A 13 1.91 -4.56 0.94
N LEU A 14 1.08 -4.00 0.08
CA LEU A 14 0.76 -4.56 -1.24
C LEU A 14 2.01 -4.78 -2.11
N PRO A 15 2.90 -3.79 -2.34
CA PRO A 15 4.12 -4.02 -3.13
C PRO A 15 5.08 -5.02 -2.46
N ILE A 16 5.16 -5.05 -1.12
CA ILE A 16 6.00 -6.01 -0.38
C ILE A 16 5.50 -7.44 -0.60
N PHE A 17 4.18 -7.65 -0.45
CA PHE A 17 3.54 -8.93 -0.65
C PHE A 17 3.67 -9.41 -2.11
N MET A 18 3.43 -8.52 -3.07
CA MET A 18 3.59 -8.81 -4.49
C MET A 18 5.05 -9.14 -4.84
N GLY A 19 6.02 -8.40 -4.30
CA GLY A 19 7.44 -8.69 -4.47
C GLY A 19 7.84 -10.05 -3.88
N THR A 20 7.22 -10.46 -2.77
CA THR A 20 7.42 -11.79 -2.18
C THR A 20 6.86 -12.88 -3.10
N ILE A 21 5.65 -12.70 -3.64
CA ILE A 21 5.04 -13.65 -4.59
C ILE A 21 5.86 -13.74 -5.88
N LEU A 22 6.45 -12.63 -6.35
CA LEU A 22 7.29 -12.62 -7.55
C LEU A 22 8.42 -13.66 -7.50
N THR A 23 8.94 -13.98 -6.31
CA THR A 23 9.99 -15.01 -6.14
C THR A 23 9.54 -16.41 -6.55
N LEU A 24 8.23 -16.66 -6.55
CA LEU A 24 7.62 -17.93 -6.97
C LEU A 24 7.30 -17.94 -8.48
N VAL A 25 7.38 -16.79 -9.16
CA VAL A 25 7.07 -16.68 -10.59
C VAL A 25 8.29 -17.13 -11.41
N PRO A 26 8.11 -18.05 -12.39
CA PRO A 26 9.21 -18.52 -13.23
C PRO A 26 9.94 -17.39 -13.95
N CYS A 27 11.27 -17.50 -14.03
CA CYS A 27 12.15 -16.49 -14.64
C CYS A 27 12.01 -16.43 -16.17
N ASN A 28 10.94 -15.79 -16.63
CA ASN A 28 10.63 -15.54 -18.04
C ASN A 28 9.85 -14.22 -18.17
N ASN A 29 9.32 -13.94 -19.37
CA ASN A 29 8.55 -12.71 -19.63
C ASN A 29 7.38 -12.48 -18.66
N LYS A 30 6.85 -13.53 -18.00
CA LYS A 30 5.77 -13.40 -17.00
C LYS A 30 6.19 -12.56 -15.79
N GLN A 31 7.46 -12.59 -15.37
CA GLN A 31 7.94 -11.74 -14.26
C GLN A 31 7.85 -10.26 -14.61
N ARG A 32 8.19 -9.89 -15.85
CA ARG A 32 8.07 -8.50 -16.33
C ARG A 32 6.62 -8.04 -16.33
N TYR A 33 5.72 -8.83 -16.90
CA TYR A 33 4.29 -8.48 -16.91
C TYR A 33 3.70 -8.44 -15.51
N TYR A 34 4.12 -9.36 -14.63
CA TYR A 34 3.73 -9.36 -13.22
C TYR A 34 4.12 -8.04 -12.55
N GLY A 35 5.39 -7.62 -12.66
CA GLY A 35 5.86 -6.36 -12.07
C GLY A 35 5.10 -5.13 -12.58
N ILE A 36 4.76 -5.10 -13.87
CA ILE A 36 3.94 -4.02 -14.45
C ILE A 36 2.55 -3.99 -13.83
N ILE A 37 1.87 -5.16 -13.77
CA ILE A 37 0.52 -5.27 -13.22
C ILE A 37 0.50 -4.89 -11.74
N THR A 38 1.47 -5.38 -10.94
CA THR A 38 1.52 -5.10 -9.51
C THR A 38 1.77 -3.62 -9.24
N THR A 39 2.67 -2.99 -9.99
CA THR A 39 2.94 -1.55 -9.87
C THR A 39 1.72 -0.72 -10.30
N ALA A 40 1.04 -1.12 -11.38
CA ALA A 40 -0.17 -0.46 -11.82
C ALA A 40 -1.29 -0.55 -10.77
N ILE A 41 -1.46 -1.70 -10.13
CA ILE A 41 -2.40 -1.87 -9.01
C ILE A 41 -2.02 -0.94 -7.86
N THR A 42 -0.77 -0.93 -7.41
CA THR A 42 -0.31 -0.02 -6.34
C THR A 42 -0.58 1.45 -6.69
N LEU A 43 -0.34 1.85 -7.95
CA LEU A 43 -0.60 3.20 -8.42
C LEU A 43 -2.09 3.55 -8.37
N LEU A 44 -2.98 2.62 -8.72
CA LEU A 44 -4.43 2.84 -8.63
C LEU A 44 -4.88 3.09 -7.19
N PHE A 45 -4.35 2.33 -6.23
CA PHE A 45 -4.62 2.56 -4.80
C PHE A 45 -4.07 3.92 -4.33
N ALA A 46 -2.86 4.30 -4.77
CA ALA A 46 -2.29 5.61 -4.46
C ALA A 46 -3.14 6.75 -5.04
N ALA A 47 -3.59 6.63 -6.29
CA ALA A 47 -4.43 7.61 -6.96
C ALA A 47 -5.83 7.73 -6.30
N TYR A 48 -6.37 6.61 -5.80
CA TYR A 48 -7.62 6.62 -5.03
C TYR A 48 -7.46 7.38 -3.70
N LEU A 49 -6.38 7.12 -2.97
CA LEU A 49 -6.05 7.84 -1.73
C LEU A 49 -5.85 9.33 -2.00
N TRP A 50 -5.14 9.67 -3.09
CA TRP A 50 -4.89 11.06 -3.47
C TRP A 50 -6.18 11.84 -3.81
N GLN A 51 -7.17 11.20 -4.44
CA GLN A 51 -8.46 11.86 -4.73
C GLN A 51 -9.22 12.31 -3.47
N GLY A 52 -8.99 11.64 -2.33
CA GLY A 52 -9.60 12.01 -1.05
C GLY A 52 -8.81 13.03 -0.24
N PHE A 53 -7.65 13.49 -0.74
CA PHE A 53 -6.74 14.37 -0.01
C PHE A 53 -7.19 15.84 -0.08
N ASP A 54 -7.26 16.50 1.08
CA ASP A 54 -7.62 17.91 1.21
C ASP A 54 -6.37 18.81 1.26
N ASN A 55 -6.10 19.58 0.19
CA ASN A 55 -4.93 20.45 0.15
C ASN A 55 -4.98 21.66 1.12
N SER A 56 -6.12 21.92 1.78
CA SER A 56 -6.26 23.00 2.75
C SER A 56 -5.80 22.62 4.17
N VAL A 57 -5.62 21.32 4.44
CA VAL A 57 -5.29 20.79 5.76
C VAL A 57 -3.80 20.41 5.82
N ALA A 58 -3.04 21.10 6.67
CA ALA A 58 -1.59 20.91 6.83
C ALA A 58 -1.19 19.70 7.73
N THR A 59 -2.16 18.95 8.26
CA THR A 59 -1.92 17.78 9.10
C THR A 59 -1.90 16.48 8.29
N MET A 60 -1.38 15.39 8.87
CA MET A 60 -1.53 14.07 8.27
C MET A 60 -3.01 13.66 8.25
N GLN A 61 -3.51 13.29 7.08
CA GLN A 61 -4.94 12.99 6.86
C GLN A 61 -5.24 11.49 6.92
N TYR A 62 -4.24 10.66 6.64
CA TYR A 62 -4.32 9.20 6.69
C TYR A 62 -3.41 8.71 7.81
N ILE A 63 -3.89 8.76 9.05
CA ILE A 63 -3.15 8.27 10.21
C ILE A 63 -3.70 6.90 10.58
N GLU A 64 -2.83 5.89 10.48
CA GLU A 64 -3.12 4.52 10.89
C GLU A 64 -2.09 4.13 11.95
N GLN A 65 -2.49 4.22 13.22
CA GLN A 65 -1.62 3.90 14.35
C GLN A 65 -2.02 2.56 14.95
N HIS A 66 -1.09 1.62 14.89
CA HIS A 66 -1.18 0.33 15.57
C HIS A 66 0.01 0.23 16.52
N SER A 67 -0.24 0.01 17.82
CA SER A 67 0.85 -0.24 18.76
C SER A 67 1.49 -1.58 18.41
N TRP A 68 2.77 -1.52 18.10
CA TRP A 68 3.55 -2.70 17.74
C TRP A 68 4.05 -3.44 18.98
N LEU A 69 4.63 -2.71 19.94
CA LEU A 69 5.14 -3.23 21.20
C LEU A 69 4.78 -2.23 22.32
N PRO A 70 3.60 -2.40 22.95
CA PRO A 70 3.07 -1.44 23.93
C PRO A 70 4.02 -1.15 25.09
N ASN A 71 4.78 -2.16 25.54
CA ASN A 71 5.73 -2.04 26.63
C ASN A 71 6.93 -1.13 26.30
N LEU A 72 7.21 -0.93 25.01
CA LEU A 72 8.26 -0.04 24.52
C LEU A 72 7.69 1.32 24.06
N GLY A 73 6.37 1.51 24.13
CA GLY A 73 5.70 2.73 23.68
C GLY A 73 5.66 2.91 22.16
N ILE A 74 5.74 1.81 21.40
CA ILE A 74 5.67 1.80 19.92
C ILE A 74 4.57 0.88 19.41
#